data_AF-A0AAU9UCT4-F1
#
_entry.id   AF-A0AAU9UCT4-F1
#
_cell.length_a   1.000
_cell.length_b   1.000
_cell.length_c   1.000
_cell.angle_alpha   90.00
_cell.angle_beta   90.00
_cell.angle_gamma   90.00
#
_symmetry.space_group_name_H-M   'P 1'
#
loop_
_entity.id
_entity.type
_entity.pdbx_description
1 polymer ?
#
loop_
_entity_poly.entity_id
_entity_poly.type
_entity_poly.pdbx_seq_one_letter_code
_entity_poly.pdbx_strand_id
1 'polypeptide(L)'
;MALRTALFIPLVLIAGENALYDRDSTLQRADPRLLDLTCELNSCYPTIGNLLIGREDRLSASSTCGSQERERYCIVNLEDRKKCFWCDSSNNTLNNLLINHRIQNIIYKYIPGTFIKSWWQSENGKENVTIQLDMETEFHLTDLIIQFKTFRPAAMLVERSFDFGKTWQVYQYFAHNCDEAFPFVPKHTRRTLTEVVCESLYSDVAPSTEGEVIFRVLPPNINLTNPYSEEVQNLLRMTNLRINFTNLHTLGDDLLDNRAEVYEKYYYAIYEMTVLGSCSCNGHATRCLPMPGVESKRNMVHGRCECTHNTRGLNCEYCEDFYNDHPWQPSVPCKRCTCNNHATTCHFDAAVYNKTGKISGGVCDNCQHNTMGVNCELCKPKFYRDPNLDIDSPDICKPI
;
A
#
# COMPACT_ATOMS: atom_id res chain seq x y z
N MET A 1 -21.82 6.27 74.94
CA MET A 1 -21.46 7.08 73.77
C MET A 1 -20.60 6.22 72.85
N ALA A 2 -21.27 5.41 72.03
CA ALA A 2 -21.46 5.64 70.58
C ALA A 2 -20.29 4.99 69.80
N LEU A 3 -20.29 3.67 69.65
CA LEU A 3 -20.91 2.91 68.54
C LEU A 3 -20.64 3.58 67.17
N ARG A 4 -19.62 3.06 66.47
CA ARG A 4 -19.37 3.33 65.05
C ARG A 4 -20.33 2.48 64.22
N THR A 5 -21.35 3.12 63.66
CA THR A 5 -22.25 2.52 62.69
C THR A 5 -21.59 2.52 61.31
N ALA A 6 -21.38 1.34 60.76
CA ALA A 6 -20.98 1.15 59.37
C ALA A 6 -22.16 1.51 58.45
N LEU A 7 -21.94 2.40 57.48
CA LEU A 7 -22.79 2.54 56.32
C LEU A 7 -22.12 1.84 55.14
N PHE A 8 -22.70 0.68 54.79
CA PHE A 8 -22.48 0.00 53.53
C PHE A 8 -23.01 0.88 52.39
N ILE A 9 -22.13 1.26 51.46
CA ILE A 9 -22.51 1.71 50.12
C ILE A 9 -21.99 0.62 49.17
N PRO A 10 -22.85 -0.08 48.41
CA PRO A 10 -22.39 -1.11 47.49
C PRO A 10 -21.72 -0.43 46.29
N LEU A 11 -20.47 -0.80 46.02
CA LEU A 11 -19.84 -0.52 44.72
C LEU A 11 -20.64 -1.25 43.64
N VAL A 12 -21.37 -0.50 42.84
CA VAL A 12 -21.85 -0.96 41.54
C VAL A 12 -20.64 -1.04 40.63
N LEU A 13 -20.21 -2.27 40.32
CA LEU A 13 -19.26 -2.56 39.26
C LEU A 13 -19.91 -2.17 37.92
N ILE A 14 -19.51 -1.03 37.37
CA ILE A 14 -19.73 -0.73 35.95
C ILE A 14 -18.66 -1.50 35.19
N ALA A 15 -19.02 -2.70 34.75
CA ALA A 15 -18.35 -3.34 33.63
C ALA A 15 -18.78 -2.59 32.36
N GLY A 16 -17.82 -2.01 31.64
CA GLY A 16 -18.09 -1.34 30.37
C GLY A 16 -16.79 -1.04 29.63
N GLU A 17 -16.72 -1.57 28.41
CA GLU A 17 -15.84 -1.15 27.31
C GLU A 17 -14.39 -1.67 27.31
N ASN A 18 -14.26 -2.96 27.00
CA ASN A 18 -13.17 -3.46 26.17
C ASN A 18 -13.78 -4.28 25.02
N ALA A 19 -14.18 -3.59 23.95
CA ALA A 19 -14.69 -4.22 22.73
C ALA A 19 -14.17 -3.44 21.52
N LEU A 20 -12.84 -3.48 21.28
CA LEU A 20 -12.23 -2.98 20.05
C LEU A 20 -10.79 -3.50 19.88
N TYR A 21 -10.53 -4.78 20.14
CA TYR A 21 -9.27 -5.44 19.77
C TYR A 21 -9.43 -6.96 19.68
N ASP A 22 -10.39 -7.44 18.86
CA ASP A 22 -10.45 -8.88 18.54
C ASP A 22 -11.14 -9.17 17.20
N ARG A 23 -10.73 -8.48 16.13
CA ARG A 23 -11.07 -8.87 14.75
C ARG A 23 -9.91 -9.51 13.98
N ASP A 24 -8.68 -9.42 14.49
CA ASP A 24 -7.48 -9.89 13.79
C ASP A 24 -7.11 -11.35 14.13
N SER A 25 -7.52 -11.84 15.32
CA SER A 25 -7.21 -13.21 15.76
C SER A 25 -8.06 -14.30 15.06
N THR A 26 -9.19 -13.92 14.46
CA THR A 26 -10.12 -14.86 13.82
C THR A 26 -9.82 -15.12 12.34
N LEU A 27 -9.06 -14.23 11.68
CA LEU A 27 -8.65 -14.41 10.27
C LEU A 27 -7.45 -15.35 10.10
N GLN A 28 -6.62 -15.54 11.12
CA GLN A 28 -5.43 -16.40 11.06
C GLN A 28 -5.72 -17.91 11.17
N ARG A 29 -7.00 -18.32 11.23
CA ARG A 29 -7.42 -19.74 11.34
C ARG A 29 -8.56 -20.12 10.40
N ALA A 30 -8.86 -19.34 9.36
CA ALA A 30 -9.80 -19.77 8.35
C ALA A 30 -9.15 -20.82 7.43
N ASP A 31 -9.84 -21.95 7.21
CA ASP A 31 -9.43 -22.97 6.22
C ASP A 31 -9.26 -22.30 4.85
N PRO A 32 -8.11 -22.44 4.16
CA PRO A 32 -7.89 -21.88 2.82
C PRO A 32 -9.01 -22.17 1.83
N ARG A 33 -9.69 -23.33 1.95
CA ARG A 33 -10.83 -23.68 1.09
C ARG A 33 -12.08 -22.87 1.39
N LEU A 34 -12.25 -22.42 2.63
CA LEU A 34 -13.38 -21.60 3.05
C LEU A 34 -13.21 -20.14 2.59
N LEU A 35 -11.96 -19.64 2.56
CA LEU A 35 -11.61 -18.32 1.99
C LEU A 35 -11.86 -18.22 0.47
N ASP A 36 -11.63 -19.32 -0.24
CA ASP A 36 -11.85 -19.38 -1.69
C ASP A 36 -13.36 -19.34 -2.01
N LEU A 37 -14.15 -20.12 -1.26
CA LEU A 37 -15.61 -20.17 -1.40
C LEU A 37 -16.28 -18.84 -1.02
N THR A 38 -15.75 -18.11 -0.02
CA THR A 38 -16.28 -16.77 0.31
C THR A 38 -15.93 -15.74 -0.73
N CYS A 39 -14.80 -15.89 -1.43
CA CYS A 39 -14.44 -15.02 -2.54
C CYS A 39 -15.38 -15.25 -3.73
N GLU A 40 -15.71 -16.47 -4.13
CA GLU A 40 -16.60 -16.71 -5.29
C GLU A 40 -17.95 -15.97 -5.23
N LEU A 41 -18.43 -15.67 -4.02
CA LEU A 41 -19.71 -15.02 -3.77
C LEU A 41 -19.59 -13.55 -3.33
N ASN A 42 -18.41 -13.04 -2.98
CA ASN A 42 -18.23 -11.71 -2.40
C ASN A 42 -16.91 -11.03 -2.84
N SER A 43 -16.79 -9.73 -2.58
CA SER A 43 -15.49 -9.05 -2.68
C SER A 43 -14.43 -9.73 -1.81
N CYS A 44 -13.23 -9.93 -2.35
CA CYS A 44 -12.15 -10.59 -1.62
C CYS A 44 -10.81 -9.88 -1.83
N TYR A 45 -9.97 -9.89 -0.79
CA TYR A 45 -8.79 -9.03 -0.72
C TYR A 45 -7.56 -9.78 -0.22
N PRO A 46 -6.37 -9.47 -0.74
CA PRO A 46 -5.12 -10.00 -0.20
C PRO A 46 -4.83 -9.49 1.21
N THR A 47 -4.05 -10.27 1.96
CA THR A 47 -3.56 -9.86 3.28
C THR A 47 -2.65 -8.63 3.20
N ILE A 48 -2.77 -7.75 4.19
CA ILE A 48 -1.87 -6.60 4.37
C ILE A 48 -0.54 -7.09 4.95
N GLY A 49 0.56 -6.50 4.51
CA GLY A 49 1.90 -6.75 5.05
C GLY A 49 2.84 -5.57 4.83
N ASN A 50 4.08 -5.69 5.33
CA ASN A 50 5.12 -4.68 5.10
C ASN A 50 5.71 -4.85 3.69
N LEU A 51 5.49 -3.86 2.82
CA LEU A 51 5.93 -3.84 1.43
C LEU A 51 7.46 -3.77 1.29
N LEU A 52 8.21 -3.40 2.33
CA LEU A 52 9.68 -3.38 2.29
C LEU A 52 10.32 -4.77 2.34
N ILE A 53 9.64 -5.77 2.91
CA ILE A 53 10.20 -7.12 3.05
C ILE A 53 10.40 -7.71 1.65
N GLY A 54 11.63 -8.12 1.34
CA GLY A 54 12.00 -8.64 0.02
C GLY A 54 12.28 -7.59 -1.04
N ARG A 55 12.37 -6.31 -0.65
CA ARG A 55 12.67 -5.17 -1.55
C ARG A 55 13.85 -4.34 -1.06
N GLU A 56 14.81 -4.99 -0.40
CA GLU A 56 16.01 -4.34 0.14
C GLU A 56 16.85 -3.62 -0.95
N ASP A 57 16.86 -4.18 -2.17
CA ASP A 57 17.56 -3.67 -3.35
C ASP A 57 16.80 -2.54 -4.07
N ARG A 58 15.52 -2.36 -3.74
CA ARG A 58 14.63 -1.32 -4.30
C ARG A 58 14.50 -0.08 -3.43
N LEU A 59 15.16 -0.11 -2.27
CA LEU A 59 15.17 0.98 -1.32
C LEU A 59 16.48 1.76 -1.46
N SER A 60 16.38 3.08 -1.63
CA SER A 60 17.52 3.97 -1.81
C SER A 60 17.43 5.21 -0.92
N ALA A 61 18.60 5.76 -0.56
CA ALA A 61 18.71 7.01 0.16
C ALA A 61 19.73 7.93 -0.53
N SER A 62 19.44 9.23 -0.59
CA SER A 62 20.33 10.21 -1.23
C SER A 62 21.55 10.59 -0.37
N SER A 63 21.56 10.20 0.90
CA SER A 63 22.64 10.43 1.85
C SER A 63 22.77 9.25 2.79
N THR A 64 23.99 8.84 3.11
CA THR A 64 24.28 7.80 4.10
C THR A 64 25.67 8.04 4.66
N CYS A 65 25.81 8.17 5.98
CA CYS A 65 27.11 8.41 6.60
C CYS A 65 28.08 7.27 6.30
N GLY A 66 29.37 7.58 6.23
CA GLY A 66 30.41 6.55 6.13
C GLY A 66 30.50 5.86 4.77
N SER A 67 29.84 6.38 3.72
CA SER A 67 29.74 5.70 2.42
C SER A 67 31.03 5.81 1.59
N GLN A 68 31.72 6.96 1.71
CA GLN A 68 33.00 7.22 1.04
C GLN A 68 34.17 7.08 2.01
N GLU A 69 34.10 7.82 3.13
CA GLU A 69 35.10 7.81 4.19
C GLU A 69 34.43 7.68 5.55
N ARG A 70 35.19 7.21 6.54
CA ARG A 70 34.69 7.03 7.90
C ARG A 70 34.35 8.38 8.53
N GLU A 71 33.11 8.54 8.98
CA GLU A 71 32.59 9.79 9.55
C GLU A 71 32.40 9.67 11.06
N ARG A 72 32.71 10.73 11.80
CA ARG A 72 32.42 10.82 13.24
C ARG A 72 31.04 11.43 13.44
N TYR A 73 30.24 10.90 14.37
CA TYR A 73 28.95 11.48 14.75
C TYR A 73 28.75 11.41 16.26
N CYS A 74 27.83 12.19 16.79
CA CYS A 74 27.59 12.26 18.21
C CYS A 74 26.09 12.26 18.53
N ILE A 75 25.72 11.42 19.50
CA ILE A 75 24.35 11.31 19.98
C ILE A 75 24.15 12.33 21.12
N VAL A 76 23.11 13.14 20.98
CA VAL A 76 22.65 14.09 22.00
C VAL A 76 21.33 13.57 22.57
N ASN A 77 21.31 13.30 23.88
CA ASN A 77 20.08 12.98 24.60
C ASN A 77 19.75 14.15 25.53
N LEU A 78 18.46 14.43 25.73
CA LEU A 78 17.99 15.50 26.61
C LEU A 78 18.42 15.31 28.07
N GLU A 79 18.81 14.09 28.47
CA GLU A 79 19.16 13.72 29.85
C GLU A 79 20.64 13.32 30.06
N ASP A 80 21.44 13.13 29.00
CA ASP A 80 22.73 12.41 29.08
C ASP A 80 23.89 13.22 28.43
N ARG A 81 25.14 13.02 28.87
CA ARG A 81 26.33 13.68 28.26
C ARG A 81 26.54 13.21 26.81
N LYS A 82 26.89 14.15 25.90
CA LYS A 82 27.24 13.90 24.48
C LYS A 82 28.22 12.71 24.35
N LYS A 83 27.82 11.65 23.63
CA LYS A 83 28.66 10.48 23.30
C LYS A 83 28.89 10.43 21.80
N CYS A 84 30.14 10.24 21.39
CA CYS A 84 30.53 10.22 19.97
C CYS A 84 31.01 8.84 19.53
N PHE A 85 30.68 8.50 18.29
CA PHE A 85 30.93 7.22 17.64
C PHE A 85 31.42 7.46 16.21
N TRP A 86 31.69 6.37 15.51
CA TRP A 86 32.12 6.40 14.12
C TRP A 86 31.17 5.60 13.24
N CYS A 87 30.85 6.15 12.08
CA CYS A 87 30.08 5.54 11.01
C CYS A 87 31.01 5.15 9.86
N ASP A 88 30.94 3.90 9.45
CA ASP A 88 31.61 3.38 8.24
C ASP A 88 30.62 2.45 7.57
N SER A 89 29.93 2.96 6.54
CA SER A 89 28.93 2.24 5.76
C SER A 89 29.50 1.76 4.43
N SER A 90 30.83 1.60 4.31
CA SER A 90 31.49 1.05 3.15
C SER A 90 31.14 -0.43 2.93
N ASN A 91 31.49 -0.99 1.76
CA ASN A 91 31.26 -2.41 1.49
C ASN A 91 32.08 -3.33 2.42
N ASN A 92 33.17 -2.83 3.02
CA ASN A 92 34.05 -3.61 3.88
C ASN A 92 33.44 -3.91 5.26
N THR A 93 32.48 -3.09 5.69
CA THR A 93 31.87 -3.17 7.03
C THR A 93 30.45 -3.74 7.00
N LEU A 94 30.00 -4.33 5.89
CA LEU A 94 28.65 -4.90 5.74
C LEU A 94 28.28 -5.88 6.87
N ASN A 95 29.25 -6.66 7.36
CA ASN A 95 29.05 -7.62 8.45
C ASN A 95 29.11 -6.98 9.86
N ASN A 96 29.52 -5.72 9.96
CA ASN A 96 29.62 -4.97 11.22
C ASN A 96 28.51 -3.90 11.30
N LEU A 97 27.30 -4.37 11.58
CA LEU A 97 26.09 -3.55 11.65
C LEU A 97 26.06 -2.55 12.83
N LEU A 98 27.08 -2.57 13.70
CA LEU A 98 27.26 -1.56 14.75
C LEU A 98 27.83 -0.24 14.21
N ILE A 99 28.52 -0.28 13.06
CA ILE A 99 29.14 0.90 12.42
C ILE A 99 28.63 1.15 11.00
N ASN A 100 28.00 0.14 10.39
CA ASN A 100 27.41 0.22 9.06
C ASN A 100 25.92 0.58 9.16
N HIS A 101 25.54 1.73 8.62
CA HIS A 101 24.20 2.32 8.77
C HIS A 101 23.52 2.56 7.42
N ARG A 102 23.57 1.57 6.53
CA ARG A 102 22.93 1.61 5.21
C ARG A 102 21.41 1.57 5.27
N ILE A 103 20.77 2.02 4.19
CA ILE A 103 19.30 2.18 4.13
C ILE A 103 18.54 0.86 4.33
N GLN A 104 19.12 -0.28 3.92
CA GLN A 104 18.51 -1.60 4.10
C GLN A 104 18.25 -1.97 5.57
N ASN A 105 18.97 -1.33 6.50
CA ASN A 105 18.84 -1.60 7.93
C ASN A 105 17.50 -1.16 8.54
N ILE A 106 16.70 -0.35 7.83
CA ILE A 106 15.39 0.11 8.34
C ILE A 106 14.27 -0.92 8.14
N ILE A 107 14.53 -1.99 7.40
CA ILE A 107 13.53 -3.01 7.05
C ILE A 107 13.26 -3.93 8.25
N TYR A 108 14.31 -4.19 9.04
CA TYR A 108 14.22 -4.96 10.27
C TYR A 108 14.84 -4.13 11.38
N LYS A 109 14.04 -3.80 12.40
CA LYS A 109 14.51 -3.03 13.57
C LYS A 109 15.70 -3.66 14.29
N TYR A 110 15.82 -4.98 14.23
CA TYR A 110 16.88 -5.74 14.90
C TYR A 110 17.71 -6.50 13.88
N ILE A 111 19.01 -6.59 14.16
CA ILE A 111 19.91 -7.46 13.41
C ILE A 111 19.38 -8.90 13.52
N PRO A 112 19.21 -9.63 12.40
CA PRO A 112 18.68 -10.99 12.41
C PRO A 112 19.39 -11.90 13.42
N GLY A 113 18.61 -12.52 14.32
CA GLY A 113 19.12 -13.42 15.35
C GLY A 113 19.68 -12.75 16.61
N THR A 114 19.53 -11.42 16.76
CA THR A 114 19.99 -10.68 17.95
C THR A 114 18.92 -9.71 18.47
N PHE A 115 19.17 -9.10 19.64
CA PHE A 115 18.37 -8.00 20.19
C PHE A 115 19.00 -6.61 19.94
N ILE A 116 20.04 -6.55 19.11
CA ILE A 116 20.74 -5.31 18.81
C ILE A 116 19.95 -4.58 17.71
N LYS A 117 19.58 -3.34 17.98
CA LYS A 117 18.88 -2.51 17.00
C LYS A 117 19.84 -2.07 15.89
N SER A 118 19.41 -2.27 14.65
CA SER A 118 20.04 -1.68 13.46
C SER A 118 19.32 -0.38 13.09
N TRP A 119 19.99 0.48 12.33
CA TRP A 119 19.40 1.71 11.82
C TRP A 119 20.10 2.15 10.53
N TRP A 120 19.43 3.03 9.79
CA TRP A 120 20.04 3.85 8.75
C TRP A 120 20.35 5.24 9.29
N GLN A 121 21.40 5.88 8.77
CA GLN A 121 21.81 7.23 9.16
C GLN A 121 22.32 8.06 7.97
N SER A 122 21.87 9.31 7.85
CA SER A 122 22.36 10.28 6.86
C SER A 122 23.74 10.83 7.22
N GLU A 123 24.37 11.52 6.28
CA GLU A 123 25.55 12.37 6.55
C GLU A 123 25.19 13.46 7.58
N ASN A 124 26.19 13.91 8.34
CA ASN A 124 26.06 14.97 9.32
C ASN A 124 25.71 16.32 8.67
N GLY A 125 24.84 17.10 9.31
CA GLY A 125 24.43 18.44 8.91
C GLY A 125 23.58 18.52 7.64
N LYS A 126 23.32 17.40 6.96
CA LYS A 126 22.62 17.40 5.68
C LYS A 126 21.11 17.40 5.87
N GLU A 127 20.47 18.52 5.54
CA GLU A 127 19.01 18.68 5.69
C GLU A 127 18.22 18.06 4.55
N ASN A 128 18.65 18.26 3.29
CA ASN A 128 17.94 17.75 2.13
C ASN A 128 18.31 16.28 1.87
N VAL A 129 17.50 15.37 2.41
CA VAL A 129 17.71 13.92 2.29
C VAL A 129 16.43 13.25 1.83
N THR A 130 16.56 12.35 0.87
CA THR A 130 15.44 11.62 0.27
C THR A 130 15.61 10.13 0.47
N ILE A 131 14.54 9.45 0.87
CA ILE A 131 14.41 7.99 0.84
C ILE A 131 13.38 7.65 -0.23
N GLN A 132 13.71 6.71 -1.12
CA GLN A 132 12.83 6.27 -2.20
C GLN A 132 12.71 4.75 -2.24
N LEU A 133 11.48 4.26 -2.40
CA LEU A 133 11.14 2.86 -2.62
C LEU A 133 10.49 2.73 -4.00
N ASP A 134 11.05 1.85 -4.83
CA ASP A 134 10.56 1.58 -6.19
C ASP A 134 9.97 0.17 -6.30
N MET A 135 8.66 0.08 -6.51
CA MET A 135 7.96 -1.21 -6.59
C MET A 135 8.08 -1.81 -8.00
N GLU A 136 8.05 -3.15 -8.07
CA GLU A 136 8.06 -3.90 -9.34
C GLU A 136 6.71 -3.87 -10.08
N THR A 137 5.64 -3.52 -9.37
CA THR A 137 4.26 -3.43 -9.86
C THR A 137 3.46 -2.50 -8.93
N GLU A 138 2.16 -2.35 -9.21
CA GLU A 138 1.26 -1.54 -8.41
C GLU A 138 0.80 -2.24 -7.12
N PHE A 139 0.85 -1.52 -6.01
CA PHE A 139 0.34 -1.95 -4.70
C PHE A 139 -0.64 -0.93 -4.14
N HIS A 140 -1.43 -1.36 -3.17
CA HIS A 140 -2.21 -0.48 -2.31
C HIS A 140 -1.43 -0.14 -1.05
N LEU A 141 -1.13 1.14 -0.85
CA LEU A 141 -0.57 1.67 0.39
C LEU A 141 -1.70 1.99 1.37
N THR A 142 -1.57 1.56 2.64
CA THR A 142 -2.52 1.92 3.69
C THR A 142 -1.90 2.89 4.69
N ASP A 143 -0.70 2.55 5.19
CA ASP A 143 -0.03 3.28 6.26
C ASP A 143 1.48 3.31 6.03
N LEU A 144 2.09 4.42 6.43
CA LEU A 144 3.53 4.59 6.53
C LEU A 144 3.86 4.93 7.99
N ILE A 145 4.72 4.14 8.60
CA ILE A 145 5.18 4.35 9.97
C ILE A 145 6.71 4.42 9.94
N ILE A 146 7.28 5.51 10.45
CA ILE A 146 8.73 5.69 10.54
C ILE A 146 9.10 5.93 11.99
N GLN A 147 9.94 5.07 12.56
CA GLN A 147 10.47 5.22 13.91
C GLN A 147 11.91 5.72 13.87
N PHE A 148 12.12 6.94 14.37
CA PHE A 148 13.42 7.60 14.34
C PHE A 148 14.30 7.20 15.52
N LYS A 149 15.61 7.12 15.26
CA LYS A 149 16.64 6.95 16.28
C LYS A 149 17.05 8.27 16.92
N THR A 150 17.01 9.34 16.13
CA THR A 150 17.25 10.72 16.56
C THR A 150 15.91 11.46 16.66
N PHE A 151 15.98 12.77 16.85
CA PHE A 151 14.83 13.64 16.63
C PHE A 151 14.20 13.39 15.26
N ARG A 152 12.86 13.48 15.22
CA ARG A 152 12.10 13.49 13.97
C ARG A 152 12.48 14.73 13.14
N PRO A 153 12.27 14.73 11.82
CA PRO A 153 12.56 15.88 10.98
C PRO A 153 11.78 17.13 11.45
N ALA A 154 12.44 18.28 11.43
CA ALA A 154 11.77 19.55 11.72
C ALA A 154 10.77 19.91 10.61
N ALA A 155 11.07 19.50 9.38
CA ALA A 155 10.14 19.48 8.27
C ALA A 155 10.44 18.31 7.32
N MET A 156 9.39 17.72 6.76
CA MET A 156 9.45 16.66 5.77
C MET A 156 8.15 16.58 4.96
N LEU A 157 8.19 15.88 3.83
CA LEU A 157 6.99 15.52 3.08
C LEU A 157 7.05 14.09 2.58
N VAL A 158 5.86 13.52 2.36
CA VAL A 158 5.68 12.19 1.76
C VAL A 158 5.00 12.37 0.41
N GLU A 159 5.60 11.77 -0.62
CA GLU A 159 5.11 11.79 -1.99
C GLU A 159 5.02 10.38 -2.52
N ARG A 160 4.19 10.19 -3.54
CA ARG A 160 4.07 8.92 -4.23
C ARG A 160 3.92 9.11 -5.74
N SER A 161 4.15 8.02 -6.44
CA SER A 161 3.80 7.82 -7.84
C SER A 161 2.92 6.56 -7.94
N PHE A 162 2.02 6.54 -8.91
CA PHE A 162 1.31 5.32 -9.33
C PHE A 162 1.53 5.02 -10.83
N ASP A 163 2.52 5.67 -11.46
CA ASP A 163 2.83 5.55 -12.89
C ASP A 163 4.32 5.28 -13.17
N PHE A 164 4.99 4.62 -12.21
CA PHE A 164 6.40 4.22 -12.25
C PHE A 164 7.38 5.40 -12.28
N GLY A 165 7.05 6.45 -11.53
CA GLY A 165 7.92 7.57 -11.22
C GLY A 165 7.83 8.71 -12.23
N LYS A 166 6.86 8.66 -13.16
CA LYS A 166 6.67 9.69 -14.19
C LYS A 166 6.01 10.93 -13.60
N THR A 167 5.01 10.76 -12.74
CA THR A 167 4.35 11.85 -12.02
C THR A 167 4.37 11.60 -10.52
N TRP A 168 4.52 12.67 -9.76
CA TRP A 168 4.61 12.63 -8.31
C TRP A 168 3.49 13.48 -7.71
N GLN A 169 2.85 12.94 -6.69
CA GLN A 169 1.80 13.60 -5.92
C GLN A 169 2.17 13.59 -4.45
N VAL A 170 2.02 14.75 -3.80
CA VAL A 170 2.26 14.88 -2.37
C VAL A 170 1.07 14.29 -1.62
N TYR A 171 1.35 13.40 -0.68
CA TYR A 171 0.35 12.90 0.26
C TYR A 171 0.16 13.87 1.44
N GLN A 172 1.26 14.28 2.07
CA GLN A 172 1.23 15.07 3.29
C GLN A 172 2.55 15.79 3.54
N TYR A 173 2.44 16.99 4.12
CA TYR A 173 3.56 17.72 4.71
C TYR A 173 3.55 17.55 6.23
N PHE A 174 4.73 17.48 6.83
CA PHE A 174 4.92 17.47 8.28
C PHE A 174 5.93 18.55 8.63
N ALA A 175 5.60 19.44 9.56
CA ALA A 175 6.54 20.44 10.02
C ALA A 175 6.24 20.91 11.43
N HIS A 176 7.29 21.20 12.20
CA HIS A 176 7.19 21.81 13.51
C HIS A 176 6.56 23.21 13.41
N ASN A 177 6.99 23.98 12.39
CA ASN A 177 6.39 25.26 12.03
C ASN A 177 5.97 25.26 10.56
N CYS A 178 4.73 24.87 10.30
CA CYS A 178 4.17 24.79 8.95
C CYS A 178 4.12 26.14 8.23
N ASP A 179 3.95 27.27 8.92
CA ASP A 179 3.95 28.61 8.28
C ASP A 179 5.32 28.98 7.70
N GLU A 180 6.38 28.48 8.33
CA GLU A 180 7.75 28.77 7.94
C GLU A 180 8.23 27.79 6.86
N ALA A 181 8.04 26.49 7.09
CA ALA A 181 8.50 25.45 6.16
C ALA A 181 7.63 25.36 4.90
N PHE A 182 6.31 25.49 5.04
CA PHE A 182 5.33 25.26 3.98
C PHE A 182 4.21 26.33 4.00
N PRO A 183 4.53 27.63 3.78
CA PRO A 183 3.63 28.77 4.02
C PRO A 183 2.30 28.72 3.27
N PHE A 184 2.25 28.03 2.13
CA PHE A 184 1.07 27.96 1.27
C PHE A 184 0.23 26.69 1.50
N VAL A 185 0.62 25.82 2.44
CA VAL A 185 -0.07 24.56 2.71
C VAL A 185 -1.05 24.73 3.88
N PRO A 186 -2.32 24.33 3.74
CA PRO A 186 -3.29 24.40 4.83
C PRO A 186 -2.87 23.56 6.06
N LYS A 187 -3.12 24.07 7.26
CA LYS A 187 -2.73 23.43 8.55
C LYS A 187 -3.88 22.76 9.32
N HIS A 188 -5.08 22.78 8.75
CA HIS A 188 -6.24 22.14 9.38
C HIS A 188 -6.28 20.64 9.09
N THR A 189 -7.06 19.90 9.86
CA THR A 189 -7.39 18.51 9.57
C THR A 189 -8.00 18.38 8.18
N ARG A 190 -7.62 17.33 7.45
CA ARG A 190 -8.19 17.02 6.14
C ARG A 190 -9.71 16.94 6.18
N ARG A 191 -10.36 17.66 5.27
CA ARG A 191 -11.81 17.70 5.07
C ARG A 191 -12.24 16.83 3.90
N THR A 192 -11.37 16.65 2.92
CA THR A 192 -11.56 15.75 1.77
C THR A 192 -10.40 14.76 1.69
N LEU A 193 -10.59 13.67 0.92
CA LEU A 193 -9.59 12.61 0.80
C LEU A 193 -8.34 13.07 0.05
N THR A 194 -8.53 13.94 -0.93
CA THR A 194 -7.48 14.47 -1.83
C THR A 194 -6.81 15.75 -1.32
N GLU A 195 -7.27 16.30 -0.19
CA GLU A 195 -6.70 17.52 0.38
C GLU A 195 -5.31 17.26 0.98
N VAL A 196 -4.34 18.05 0.54
CA VAL A 196 -2.97 18.02 1.04
C VAL A 196 -2.80 19.09 2.13
N VAL A 197 -2.41 18.66 3.32
CA VAL A 197 -2.28 19.51 4.51
C VAL A 197 -0.88 19.38 5.12
N CYS A 198 -0.54 20.34 5.98
CA CYS A 198 0.64 20.32 6.82
C CYS A 198 0.25 20.01 8.27
N GLU A 199 0.81 18.93 8.82
CA GLU A 199 0.55 18.47 10.19
C GLU A 199 1.78 18.65 11.06
N SER A 200 1.61 19.23 12.26
CA SER A 200 2.71 19.44 13.21
C SER A 200 2.83 18.36 14.29
N LEU A 201 1.80 17.52 14.46
CA LEU A 201 1.69 16.53 15.55
C LEU A 201 2.91 15.60 15.63
N TYR A 202 3.50 15.24 14.49
CA TYR A 202 4.63 14.32 14.41
C TYR A 202 5.99 15.01 14.23
N SER A 203 6.06 16.33 14.38
CA SER A 203 7.28 17.12 14.14
C SER A 203 7.85 17.80 15.40
N ASP A 204 7.26 17.55 16.57
CA ASP A 204 7.80 18.04 17.85
C ASP A 204 9.19 17.46 18.16
N VAL A 205 10.00 18.25 18.87
CA VAL A 205 11.36 17.90 19.28
C VAL A 205 11.38 16.71 20.24
N ALA A 206 10.40 16.56 21.14
CA ALA A 206 10.32 15.39 22.01
C ALA A 206 9.54 14.25 21.33
N PRO A 207 9.93 12.97 21.49
CA PRO A 207 11.09 12.48 22.24
C PRO A 207 12.41 12.55 21.44
N SER A 208 13.56 12.46 22.13
CA SER A 208 14.88 12.50 21.48
C SER A 208 15.28 11.23 20.74
N THR A 209 14.56 10.14 20.96
CA THR A 209 14.71 8.84 20.30
C THR A 209 13.35 8.15 20.29
N GLU A 210 13.15 7.21 19.37
CA GLU A 210 11.90 6.43 19.22
C GLU A 210 10.68 7.29 18.90
N GLY A 211 10.89 8.53 18.43
CA GLY A 211 9.82 9.36 17.91
C GLY A 211 9.28 8.76 16.62
N GLU A 212 7.96 8.70 16.49
CA GLU A 212 7.29 8.15 15.32
C GLU A 212 6.66 9.25 14.47
N VAL A 213 6.68 9.02 13.16
CA VAL A 213 5.87 9.72 12.17
C VAL A 213 4.93 8.69 11.55
N ILE A 214 3.63 8.95 11.62
CA ILE A 214 2.60 8.04 11.12
C ILE A 214 1.79 8.79 10.06
N PHE A 215 1.73 8.22 8.87
CA PHE A 215 0.89 8.68 7.79
C PHE A 215 -0.11 7.59 7.43
N ARG A 216 -1.39 7.95 7.33
CA ARG A 216 -2.45 7.06 6.84
C ARG A 216 -3.02 7.64 5.55
N VAL A 217 -3.10 6.81 4.51
CA VAL A 217 -3.62 7.21 3.19
C VAL A 217 -5.08 7.61 3.30
N LEU A 218 -5.89 6.80 3.98
CA LEU A 218 -7.29 7.09 4.25
C LEU A 218 -7.45 7.66 5.66
N PRO A 219 -7.81 8.94 5.81
CA PRO A 219 -7.91 9.57 7.12
C PRO A 219 -9.15 9.06 7.88
N PRO A 220 -9.02 8.71 9.17
CA PRO A 220 -10.10 8.09 9.94
C PRO A 220 -11.29 9.03 10.22
N ASN A 221 -11.10 10.34 10.06
CA ASN A 221 -12.15 11.35 10.27
C ASN A 221 -13.07 11.55 9.06
N ILE A 222 -12.83 10.87 7.94
CA ILE A 222 -13.65 10.98 6.73
C ILE A 222 -14.44 9.69 6.53
N ASN A 223 -15.77 9.81 6.49
CA ASN A 223 -16.65 8.68 6.20
C ASN A 223 -16.62 8.33 4.71
N LEU A 224 -16.19 7.13 4.40
CA LEU A 224 -16.14 6.61 3.03
C LEU A 224 -17.52 6.05 2.63
N THR A 225 -18.15 6.63 1.62
CA THR A 225 -19.43 6.14 1.09
C THR A 225 -19.25 4.99 0.11
N ASN A 226 -18.22 5.05 -0.74
CA ASN A 226 -17.87 3.99 -1.69
C ASN A 226 -16.34 3.74 -1.69
N PRO A 227 -15.87 2.60 -1.15
CA PRO A 227 -14.45 2.26 -1.13
C PRO A 227 -13.86 1.98 -2.51
N TYR A 228 -14.68 1.70 -3.52
CA TYR A 228 -14.26 1.48 -4.91
C TYR A 228 -14.38 2.73 -5.79
N SER A 229 -14.67 3.89 -5.19
CA SER A 229 -14.64 5.14 -5.95
C SER A 229 -13.25 5.37 -6.53
N GLU A 230 -13.20 5.99 -7.71
CA GLU A 230 -11.94 6.30 -8.40
C GLU A 230 -11.01 7.14 -7.50
N GLU A 231 -11.56 8.06 -6.70
CA GLU A 231 -10.80 8.87 -5.75
C GLU A 231 -10.08 8.00 -4.70
N VAL A 232 -10.79 7.06 -4.07
CA VAL A 232 -10.21 6.17 -3.04
C VAL A 232 -9.17 5.24 -3.65
N GLN A 233 -9.50 4.60 -4.77
CA GLN A 233 -8.58 3.68 -5.44
C GLN A 233 -7.31 4.41 -5.90
N ASN A 234 -7.45 5.58 -6.51
CA ASN A 234 -6.30 6.37 -6.95
C ASN A 234 -5.42 6.83 -5.78
N LEU A 235 -5.98 7.06 -4.58
CA LEU A 235 -5.18 7.37 -3.40
C LEU A 235 -4.42 6.17 -2.86
N LEU A 236 -5.00 4.96 -2.89
CA LEU A 236 -4.34 3.76 -2.41
C LEU A 236 -3.23 3.28 -3.36
N ARG A 237 -3.41 3.46 -4.67
CA ARG A 237 -2.47 3.00 -5.70
C ARG A 237 -1.09 3.65 -5.57
N MET A 238 -0.06 2.81 -5.57
CA MET A 238 1.33 3.21 -5.44
C MET A 238 2.26 2.25 -6.20
N THR A 239 3.15 2.83 -7.02
CA THR A 239 4.31 2.15 -7.63
C THR A 239 5.63 2.69 -7.10
N ASN A 240 5.66 3.92 -6.57
CA ASN A 240 6.83 4.46 -5.89
C ASN A 240 6.41 5.28 -4.67
N LEU A 241 7.23 5.21 -3.63
CA LEU A 241 7.11 6.03 -2.42
C LEU A 241 8.38 6.86 -2.27
N ARG A 242 8.23 8.14 -1.96
CA ARG A 242 9.35 9.05 -1.68
C ARG A 242 9.08 9.81 -0.40
N ILE A 243 10.07 9.81 0.48
CA ILE A 243 10.08 10.63 1.70
C ILE A 243 11.20 11.64 1.54
N ASN A 244 10.87 12.94 1.60
CA ASN A 244 11.84 14.01 1.56
C ASN A 244 11.93 14.68 2.93
N PHE A 245 13.10 14.60 3.55
CA PHE A 245 13.46 15.41 4.70
C PHE A 245 14.02 16.75 4.21
N THR A 246 13.59 17.85 4.82
CA THR A 246 13.95 19.20 4.36
C THR A 246 14.63 20.03 5.43
N ASN A 247 14.37 19.77 6.72
CA ASN A 247 14.96 20.54 7.82
C ASN A 247 15.29 19.67 9.03
N LEU A 248 16.39 20.00 9.72
CA LEU A 248 16.80 19.38 10.98
C LEU A 248 16.38 20.25 12.17
N HIS A 249 16.16 19.61 13.32
CA HIS A 249 16.03 20.34 14.59
C HIS A 249 17.42 20.72 15.10
N THR A 250 17.72 22.01 15.20
CA THR A 250 19.07 22.49 15.58
C THR A 250 19.24 22.80 17.07
N LEU A 251 18.18 22.72 17.88
CA LEU A 251 18.20 23.00 19.33
C LEU A 251 18.85 24.35 19.71
N GLY A 252 18.83 25.34 18.81
CA GLY A 252 19.42 26.66 19.01
C GLY A 252 20.88 26.80 18.54
N ASP A 253 21.53 25.72 18.10
CA ASP A 253 22.81 25.83 17.38
C ASP A 253 22.55 26.32 15.94
N ASP A 254 23.48 27.12 15.41
CA ASP A 254 23.45 27.59 14.02
C ASP A 254 24.22 26.61 13.13
N LEU A 255 23.56 25.98 12.16
CA LEU A 255 24.20 25.10 11.18
C LEU A 255 25.07 25.86 10.17
N LEU A 256 25.16 27.18 10.22
CA LEU A 256 26.16 27.97 9.48
C LEU A 256 27.49 28.07 10.25
N ASP A 257 27.53 27.59 11.49
CA ASP A 257 28.76 27.51 12.28
C ASP A 257 29.65 26.36 11.79
N ASN A 258 30.78 26.72 11.18
CA ASN A 258 31.74 25.79 10.58
C ASN A 258 32.46 24.84 11.56
N ARG A 259 32.17 24.90 12.86
CA ARG A 259 32.73 23.99 13.86
C ARG A 259 32.20 22.58 13.68
N ALA A 260 33.09 21.62 13.51
CA ALA A 260 32.74 20.21 13.34
C ALA A 260 31.85 19.68 14.49
N GLU A 261 32.06 20.17 15.72
CA GLU A 261 31.31 19.72 16.88
C GLU A 261 29.81 20.05 16.82
N VAL A 262 29.43 21.04 16.00
CA VAL A 262 28.03 21.43 15.75
C VAL A 262 27.39 20.43 14.79
N TYR A 263 27.94 20.26 13.58
CA TYR A 263 27.38 19.37 12.57
C TYR A 263 27.32 17.90 13.00
N GLU A 264 28.31 17.41 13.75
CA GLU A 264 28.38 16.02 14.22
C GLU A 264 27.15 15.57 15.04
N LYS A 265 26.32 16.50 15.53
CA LYS A 265 25.13 16.21 16.34
C LYS A 265 23.83 16.10 15.54
N TYR A 266 23.81 16.61 14.31
CA TYR A 266 22.57 16.81 13.55
C TYR A 266 22.59 15.93 12.31
N TYR A 267 21.69 14.94 12.26
CA TYR A 267 21.54 14.01 11.15
C TYR A 267 20.19 13.29 11.31
N TYR A 268 19.69 12.71 10.24
CA TYR A 268 18.54 11.82 10.29
C TYR A 268 19.01 10.39 10.58
N ALA A 269 18.34 9.71 11.50
CA ALA A 269 18.53 8.28 11.70
C ALA A 269 17.20 7.58 11.97
N ILE A 270 17.01 6.40 11.35
CA ILE A 270 15.76 5.64 11.38
C ILE A 270 16.04 4.23 11.86
N TYR A 271 15.38 3.82 12.95
CA TYR A 271 15.42 2.43 13.42
C TYR A 271 14.63 1.51 12.50
N GLU A 272 13.43 1.91 12.12
CA GLU A 272 12.51 1.08 11.36
C GLU A 272 11.58 1.95 10.50
N MET A 273 11.30 1.48 9.29
CA MET A 273 10.24 1.99 8.45
C MET A 273 9.31 0.84 8.09
N THR A 274 8.02 1.03 8.28
CA THR A 274 6.99 0.06 7.92
C THR A 274 6.08 0.69 6.87
N VAL A 275 6.07 0.10 5.68
CA VAL A 275 5.18 0.50 4.58
C VAL A 275 4.08 -0.54 4.51
N LEU A 276 2.97 -0.31 5.20
CA LEU A 276 1.85 -1.26 5.23
C LEU A 276 1.03 -1.13 3.96
N GLY A 277 0.78 -2.27 3.33
CA GLY A 277 0.00 -2.32 2.12
C GLY A 277 -0.35 -3.73 1.69
N SER A 278 -1.06 -3.83 0.58
CA SER A 278 -1.46 -5.08 -0.04
C SER A 278 -1.32 -5.00 -1.55
N CYS A 279 -1.42 -6.16 -2.19
CA CYS A 279 -1.46 -6.29 -3.63
C CYS A 279 -2.80 -5.75 -4.18
N SER A 280 -2.75 -4.99 -5.29
CA SER A 280 -3.93 -4.37 -5.91
C SER A 280 -4.68 -5.38 -6.77
N CYS A 281 -5.81 -5.94 -6.29
CA CYS A 281 -6.57 -6.97 -7.02
C CYS A 281 -8.03 -6.59 -7.32
N ASN A 282 -8.40 -5.33 -7.13
CA ASN A 282 -9.75 -4.80 -7.39
C ASN A 282 -10.91 -5.61 -6.74
N GLY A 283 -10.63 -6.38 -5.69
CA GLY A 283 -11.61 -7.22 -5.00
C GLY A 283 -11.86 -8.60 -5.63
N HIS A 284 -11.00 -9.04 -6.54
CA HIS A 284 -11.11 -10.32 -7.28
C HIS A 284 -10.00 -11.33 -6.93
N ALA A 285 -9.29 -11.17 -5.81
CA ALA A 285 -8.31 -12.17 -5.38
C ALA A 285 -8.09 -12.13 -3.86
N THR A 286 -7.96 -13.31 -3.25
CA THR A 286 -7.62 -13.48 -1.82
C THR A 286 -6.13 -13.53 -1.57
N ARG A 287 -5.32 -13.81 -2.60
CA ARG A 287 -3.87 -13.93 -2.49
C ARG A 287 -3.15 -13.47 -3.75
N CYS A 288 -1.88 -13.16 -3.58
CA CYS A 288 -0.98 -12.82 -4.68
C CYS A 288 0.18 -13.80 -4.77
N LEU A 289 0.60 -14.01 -6.01
CA LEU A 289 1.65 -14.92 -6.41
C LEU A 289 2.92 -14.12 -6.76
N PRO A 290 4.11 -14.72 -6.63
CA PRO A 290 5.35 -14.09 -7.05
C PRO A 290 5.31 -13.64 -8.51
N MET A 291 5.92 -12.49 -8.78
CA MET A 291 6.18 -12.01 -10.14
C MET A 291 7.31 -12.84 -10.78
N PRO A 292 7.28 -13.07 -12.11
CA PRO A 292 8.38 -13.74 -12.79
C PRO A 292 9.72 -13.02 -12.54
N GLY A 293 10.74 -13.77 -12.11
CA GLY A 293 12.06 -13.21 -11.82
C GLY A 293 12.23 -12.52 -10.47
N VAL A 294 11.18 -12.48 -9.63
CA VAL A 294 11.26 -11.95 -8.26
C VAL A 294 11.40 -13.11 -7.27
N GLU A 295 12.47 -13.11 -6.49
CA GLU A 295 12.70 -14.12 -5.46
C GLU A 295 11.69 -13.95 -4.32
N SER A 296 10.98 -15.04 -3.99
CA SER A 296 10.02 -15.02 -2.89
C SER A 296 10.73 -15.14 -1.54
N LYS A 297 10.48 -14.19 -0.65
CA LYS A 297 10.90 -14.26 0.76
C LYS A 297 9.72 -14.50 1.68
N ARG A 298 9.98 -15.10 2.84
CA ARG A 298 8.97 -15.28 3.89
C ARG A 298 8.38 -13.92 4.31
N ASN A 299 7.07 -13.84 4.44
CA ASN A 299 6.31 -12.62 4.78
C ASN A 299 6.38 -11.48 3.76
N MET A 300 6.94 -11.72 2.56
CA MET A 300 6.89 -10.76 1.46
C MET A 300 5.47 -10.67 0.91
N VAL A 301 4.98 -9.45 0.69
CA VAL A 301 3.75 -9.22 -0.07
C VAL A 301 4.07 -9.32 -1.55
N HIS A 302 3.47 -10.29 -2.25
CA HIS A 302 3.65 -10.47 -3.69
C HIS A 302 2.73 -9.53 -4.50
N GLY A 303 3.11 -9.23 -5.74
CA GLY A 303 2.46 -8.18 -6.54
C GLY A 303 1.60 -8.66 -7.72
N ARG A 304 1.40 -9.97 -7.93
CA ARG A 304 0.54 -10.48 -9.00
C ARG A 304 -0.66 -11.20 -8.42
N CYS A 305 -1.86 -10.75 -8.74
CA CYS A 305 -3.07 -11.39 -8.24
C CYS A 305 -3.25 -12.80 -8.80
N GLU A 306 -3.76 -13.70 -7.96
CA GLU A 306 -4.39 -14.93 -8.43
C GLU A 306 -5.88 -14.63 -8.65
N CYS A 307 -6.19 -14.16 -9.86
CA CYS A 307 -7.53 -13.66 -10.16
C CYS A 307 -8.59 -14.77 -10.11
N THR A 308 -9.73 -14.43 -9.50
CA THR A 308 -10.97 -15.20 -9.48
C THR A 308 -12.01 -14.47 -10.32
N HIS A 309 -13.31 -14.69 -10.10
CA HIS A 309 -14.37 -13.84 -10.69
C HIS A 309 -14.38 -13.78 -12.22
N ASN A 310 -13.76 -14.77 -12.89
CA ASN A 310 -13.49 -14.77 -14.32
C ASN A 310 -12.81 -13.47 -14.79
N THR A 311 -11.85 -13.00 -13.99
CA THR A 311 -11.03 -11.83 -14.28
C THR A 311 -9.59 -12.24 -14.59
N ARG A 312 -8.88 -11.38 -15.31
CA ARG A 312 -7.47 -11.53 -15.67
C ARG A 312 -6.75 -10.19 -15.65
N GLY A 313 -5.44 -10.26 -15.82
CA GLY A 313 -4.54 -9.11 -15.69
C GLY A 313 -3.63 -9.26 -14.48
N LEU A 314 -2.74 -8.29 -14.26
CA LEU A 314 -1.87 -8.33 -13.08
C LEU A 314 -2.65 -8.04 -11.79
N ASN A 315 -3.68 -7.19 -11.92
CA ASN A 315 -4.51 -6.64 -10.86
C ASN A 315 -5.98 -7.05 -11.00
N CYS A 316 -6.29 -8.03 -11.87
CA CYS A 316 -7.64 -8.48 -12.18
C CYS A 316 -8.54 -7.39 -12.80
N GLU A 317 -7.94 -6.53 -13.61
CA GLU A 317 -8.53 -5.33 -14.21
C GLU A 317 -9.26 -5.60 -15.54
N TYR A 318 -9.27 -6.84 -16.02
CA TYR A 318 -9.98 -7.26 -17.23
C TYR A 318 -10.85 -8.49 -16.95
N CYS A 319 -11.91 -8.67 -17.73
CA CYS A 319 -12.59 -9.96 -17.78
C CYS A 319 -11.78 -10.98 -18.58
N GLU A 320 -11.86 -12.23 -18.18
CA GLU A 320 -11.41 -13.37 -18.98
C GLU A 320 -12.11 -13.38 -20.33
N ASP A 321 -11.44 -13.99 -21.31
CA ASP A 321 -12.02 -14.14 -22.64
C ASP A 321 -13.33 -14.94 -22.52
N PHE A 322 -14.36 -14.54 -23.27
CA PHE A 322 -15.72 -15.11 -23.23
C PHE A 322 -16.58 -14.70 -22.01
N TYR A 323 -16.09 -13.83 -21.12
CA TYR A 323 -16.82 -13.34 -19.94
C TYR A 323 -17.20 -11.86 -20.03
N ASN A 324 -17.47 -11.37 -21.23
CA ASN A 324 -17.72 -9.97 -21.54
C ASN A 324 -19.22 -9.63 -21.70
N ASP A 325 -20.13 -10.34 -21.04
CA ASP A 325 -21.58 -10.10 -21.16
C ASP A 325 -22.05 -8.80 -20.48
N HIS A 326 -21.20 -8.20 -19.64
CA HIS A 326 -21.44 -6.93 -18.97
C HIS A 326 -20.10 -6.22 -18.71
N PRO A 327 -20.08 -4.90 -18.43
CA PRO A 327 -18.81 -4.19 -18.24
C PRO A 327 -18.13 -4.63 -16.93
N TRP A 328 -16.81 -4.76 -16.97
CA TRP A 328 -15.99 -5.05 -15.80
C TRP A 328 -16.24 -4.01 -14.69
N GLN A 329 -16.31 -4.49 -13.44
CA GLN A 329 -16.47 -3.67 -12.24
C GLN A 329 -15.70 -4.31 -11.07
N PRO A 330 -15.11 -3.49 -10.17
CA PRO A 330 -14.45 -4.00 -8.97
C PRO A 330 -15.36 -4.90 -8.16
N SER A 331 -14.83 -6.04 -7.70
CA SER A 331 -15.54 -7.05 -6.89
C SER A 331 -16.77 -7.69 -7.52
N VAL A 332 -17.10 -7.40 -8.78
CA VAL A 332 -18.24 -8.00 -9.47
C VAL A 332 -17.74 -9.06 -10.45
N PRO A 333 -18.16 -10.34 -10.31
CA PRO A 333 -17.79 -11.37 -11.26
C PRO A 333 -18.12 -11.03 -12.71
N CYS A 334 -17.16 -11.25 -13.60
CA CYS A 334 -17.39 -11.18 -15.04
C CYS A 334 -18.36 -12.30 -15.46
N LYS A 335 -19.23 -11.98 -16.42
CA LYS A 335 -20.35 -12.84 -16.80
C LYS A 335 -20.12 -13.43 -18.20
N ARG A 336 -20.24 -14.75 -18.29
CA ARG A 336 -20.07 -15.52 -19.52
C ARG A 336 -21.07 -15.07 -20.60
N CYS A 337 -20.59 -14.92 -21.83
CA CYS A 337 -21.44 -14.67 -22.99
C CYS A 337 -22.26 -15.90 -23.39
N THR A 338 -23.41 -15.67 -24.01
CA THR A 338 -24.30 -16.72 -24.52
C THR A 338 -24.16 -16.84 -26.03
N CYS A 339 -23.34 -17.76 -26.52
CA CYS A 339 -23.08 -17.93 -27.96
C CYS A 339 -23.62 -19.23 -28.55
N ASN A 340 -24.56 -19.89 -27.86
CA ASN A 340 -25.17 -21.16 -28.26
C ASN A 340 -24.12 -22.22 -28.70
N ASN A 341 -22.97 -22.30 -28.00
CA ASN A 341 -21.86 -23.19 -28.35
C ASN A 341 -21.35 -23.06 -29.81
N HIS A 342 -21.46 -21.86 -30.39
CA HIS A 342 -21.00 -21.55 -31.75
C HIS A 342 -19.90 -20.49 -31.79
N ALA A 343 -19.50 -19.97 -30.64
CA ALA A 343 -18.31 -19.16 -30.47
C ALA A 343 -17.71 -19.41 -29.09
N THR A 344 -16.40 -19.19 -28.95
CA THR A 344 -15.65 -19.29 -27.70
C THR A 344 -15.05 -17.95 -27.28
N THR A 345 -15.36 -16.88 -28.02
CA THR A 345 -14.91 -15.51 -27.78
C THR A 345 -16.07 -14.55 -27.97
N CYS A 346 -16.08 -13.47 -27.20
CA CYS A 346 -17.06 -12.39 -27.33
C CYS A 346 -16.44 -11.07 -26.86
N HIS A 347 -17.07 -9.96 -27.22
CA HIS A 347 -16.77 -8.64 -26.68
C HIS A 347 -18.03 -8.00 -26.10
N PHE A 348 -17.82 -6.99 -25.25
CA PHE A 348 -18.91 -6.19 -24.69
C PHE A 348 -19.29 -5.07 -25.66
N ASP A 349 -20.58 -4.92 -25.95
CA ASP A 349 -21.15 -3.81 -26.70
C ASP A 349 -22.16 -3.02 -25.83
N ALA A 350 -21.86 -1.74 -25.60
CA ALA A 350 -22.68 -0.88 -24.75
C ALA A 350 -24.07 -0.58 -25.34
N ALA A 351 -24.22 -0.58 -26.67
CA ALA A 351 -25.50 -0.36 -27.31
C ALA A 351 -26.41 -1.58 -27.18
N VAL A 352 -25.86 -2.79 -27.30
CA VAL A 352 -26.58 -4.05 -27.00
C VAL A 352 -26.99 -4.08 -25.53
N TYR A 353 -26.08 -3.77 -24.61
CA TYR A 353 -26.37 -3.71 -23.18
C TYR A 353 -27.51 -2.74 -22.84
N ASN A 354 -27.51 -1.55 -23.43
CA ASN A 354 -28.57 -0.57 -23.20
C ASN A 354 -29.91 -1.03 -23.79
N LYS A 355 -29.92 -1.65 -24.98
CA LYS A 355 -31.13 -2.19 -25.61
C LYS A 355 -31.79 -3.31 -24.80
N THR A 356 -31.00 -4.11 -24.08
CA THR A 356 -31.52 -5.17 -23.21
C THR A 356 -31.93 -4.66 -21.82
N GLY A 357 -31.90 -3.34 -21.58
CA GLY A 357 -32.21 -2.78 -20.26
C GLY A 357 -31.12 -3.08 -19.22
N LYS A 358 -29.85 -3.11 -19.65
CA LYS A 358 -28.67 -3.41 -18.82
C LYS A 358 -28.63 -4.84 -18.30
N ILE A 359 -29.10 -5.80 -19.09
CA ILE A 359 -29.15 -7.23 -18.72
C ILE A 359 -28.00 -8.03 -19.35
N SER A 360 -27.73 -7.78 -20.63
CA SER A 360 -26.71 -8.50 -21.42
C SER A 360 -26.24 -7.63 -22.58
N GLY A 361 -24.92 -7.55 -22.74
CA GLY A 361 -24.23 -6.76 -23.75
C GLY A 361 -23.15 -7.54 -24.49
N GLY A 362 -23.03 -8.85 -24.23
CA GLY A 362 -22.07 -9.69 -24.93
C GLY A 362 -22.46 -9.87 -26.39
N VAL A 363 -21.48 -9.76 -27.29
CA VAL A 363 -21.61 -10.03 -28.72
C VAL A 363 -20.58 -11.07 -29.10
N CYS A 364 -21.04 -12.18 -29.65
CA CYS A 364 -20.20 -13.31 -30.02
C CYS A 364 -19.34 -12.98 -31.24
N ASP A 365 -18.06 -13.33 -31.16
CA ASP A 365 -17.11 -13.13 -32.24
C ASP A 365 -16.99 -14.42 -33.07
N ASN A 366 -16.97 -14.27 -34.40
CA ASN A 366 -16.71 -15.36 -35.34
C ASN A 366 -17.64 -16.58 -35.15
N CYS A 367 -18.96 -16.37 -35.20
CA CYS A 367 -19.95 -17.45 -35.16
C CYS A 367 -19.65 -18.57 -36.18
N GLN A 368 -19.44 -19.77 -35.64
CA GLN A 368 -19.16 -21.02 -36.36
C GLN A 368 -20.46 -21.72 -36.79
N HIS A 369 -20.36 -22.92 -37.37
CA HIS A 369 -21.52 -23.76 -37.69
C HIS A 369 -22.57 -23.08 -38.60
N ASN A 370 -22.11 -22.18 -39.48
CA ASN A 370 -22.97 -21.36 -40.37
C ASN A 370 -24.01 -20.50 -39.62
N THR A 371 -23.74 -20.16 -38.37
CA THR A 371 -24.59 -19.29 -37.54
C THR A 371 -24.15 -17.83 -37.60
N MET A 372 -25.03 -16.91 -37.22
CA MET A 372 -24.83 -15.47 -37.13
C MET A 372 -25.78 -14.87 -36.10
N GLY A 373 -25.68 -13.56 -35.85
CA GLY A 373 -26.44 -12.87 -34.82
C GLY A 373 -25.57 -12.50 -33.62
N VAL A 374 -26.17 -11.86 -32.62
CA VAL A 374 -25.45 -11.38 -31.43
C VAL A 374 -24.95 -12.56 -30.58
N ASN A 375 -25.76 -13.61 -30.51
CA ASN A 375 -25.57 -14.82 -29.72
C ASN A 375 -25.35 -16.05 -30.62
N CYS A 376 -25.05 -15.86 -31.90
CA CYS A 376 -25.02 -16.92 -32.91
C CYS A 376 -26.35 -17.69 -33.02
N GLU A 377 -27.47 -16.99 -32.86
CA GLU A 377 -28.83 -17.56 -32.75
C GLU A 377 -29.58 -17.71 -34.10
N LEU A 378 -29.00 -17.18 -35.19
CA LEU A 378 -29.57 -17.19 -36.53
C LEU A 378 -28.69 -17.98 -37.49
N CYS A 379 -29.26 -18.50 -38.58
CA CYS A 379 -28.47 -19.09 -39.67
C CYS A 379 -28.05 -18.03 -40.68
N LYS A 380 -26.82 -18.14 -41.21
CA LYS A 380 -26.31 -17.30 -42.31
C LYS A 380 -27.21 -17.43 -43.56
N PRO A 381 -27.20 -16.44 -44.46
CA PRO A 381 -27.89 -16.57 -45.74
C PRO A 381 -27.50 -17.86 -46.48
N LYS A 382 -28.47 -18.51 -47.14
CA LYS A 382 -28.39 -19.83 -47.78
C LYS A 382 -28.40 -21.04 -46.83
N PHE A 383 -28.64 -20.82 -45.54
CA PHE A 383 -28.88 -21.87 -44.57
C PHE A 383 -30.24 -21.65 -43.88
N TYR A 384 -30.89 -22.73 -43.48
CA TYR A 384 -32.11 -22.71 -42.68
C TYR A 384 -31.91 -23.48 -41.37
N ARG A 385 -32.69 -23.13 -40.35
CA ARG A 385 -32.66 -23.80 -39.05
C ARG A 385 -33.42 -25.12 -39.12
N ASP A 386 -32.76 -26.22 -38.74
CA ASP A 386 -33.42 -27.52 -38.59
C ASP A 386 -34.30 -27.51 -37.32
N PRO A 387 -35.63 -27.70 -37.43
CA PRO A 387 -36.53 -27.66 -36.28
C PRO A 387 -36.36 -28.85 -35.32
N ASN A 388 -35.63 -29.90 -35.73
CA ASN A 388 -35.43 -31.11 -34.93
C ASN A 388 -34.14 -31.08 -34.09
N LEU A 389 -33.31 -30.04 -34.25
CA LEU A 389 -32.04 -29.89 -33.54
C LEU A 389 -32.13 -28.76 -32.50
N ASP A 390 -31.40 -28.94 -31.40
CA ASP A 390 -31.19 -27.87 -30.42
C ASP A 390 -30.33 -26.76 -31.03
N ILE A 391 -30.52 -25.52 -30.56
CA ILE A 391 -29.78 -24.35 -31.04
C ILE A 391 -28.29 -24.45 -30.80
N ASP A 392 -27.83 -25.27 -29.85
CA ASP A 392 -26.41 -25.47 -29.58
C ASP A 392 -25.74 -26.51 -30.49
N SER A 393 -26.51 -27.19 -31.33
CA SER A 393 -26.02 -28.24 -32.22
C SER A 393 -25.10 -27.66 -33.30
N PRO A 394 -23.91 -28.25 -33.54
CA PRO A 394 -23.04 -27.87 -34.66
C PRO A 394 -23.69 -27.98 -36.04
N ASP A 395 -24.81 -28.71 -36.12
CA ASP A 395 -25.54 -29.04 -37.34
C ASP A 395 -26.85 -28.27 -37.50
N ILE A 396 -27.15 -27.30 -36.60
CA ILE A 396 -28.42 -26.58 -36.55
C ILE A 396 -28.79 -25.87 -37.86
N CYS A 397 -27.79 -25.39 -38.60
CA CYS A 397 -27.97 -24.68 -39.86
C CYS A 397 -27.68 -25.57 -41.06
N LYS A 398 -28.72 -25.98 -41.79
CA LYS A 398 -28.64 -26.82 -42.98
C LYS A 398 -28.69 -26.00 -44.28
N PRO A 399 -27.95 -26.35 -45.34
CA PRO A 399 -28.01 -25.65 -46.62
C PRO A 399 -29.41 -25.72 -47.24
N ILE A 400 -29.84 -24.63 -47.89
CA ILE A 400 -31.10 -24.53 -48.65
C ILE A 400 -30.98 -25.22 -50.01
#